data_AF-A0AAD9QEN9-F1
#
_entry.id   AF-A0AAD9QEN9-F1
#
_cell.length_a   1.000
_cell.length_b   1.000
_cell.length_c   1.000
_cell.angle_alpha   90.00
_cell.angle_beta   90.00
_cell.angle_gamma   90.00
#
_symmetry.space_group_name_H-M   'P 1'
#
loop_
_entity.id
_entity.type
_entity.pdbx_description
1 polymer ?
#
loop_
_entity_poly.entity_id
_entity_poly.type
_entity_poly.pdbx_seq_one_letter_code
_entity_poly.pdbx_strand_id
1 'polypeptide(L)'
;MEGRITYFLFLFTVGRIVVQTVCTSQKVFTCGVISTDSEFDAITFALNYTAPLSDTTIDLRIFNATEPGNGVCKQALELLQHNVIALVEGSHTKIPACAFSTITNIPLIHLHGNN
;
A
#
# COMPACT_ATOMS: atom_id res chain seq x y z
N MET A 1 -4.86 5.97 17.79
CA MET A 1 -4.60 4.64 17.20
C MET A 1 -5.90 3.99 16.70
N GLU A 2 -6.96 3.97 17.50
CA GLU A 2 -8.25 3.32 17.19
C GLU A 2 -8.93 3.81 15.90
N GLY A 3 -9.06 5.13 15.69
CA GLY A 3 -9.65 5.68 14.47
C GLY A 3 -8.87 5.39 13.17
N ARG A 4 -7.54 5.19 13.27
CA ARG A 4 -6.71 4.82 12.11
C ARG A 4 -6.99 3.36 11.69
N ILE A 5 -7.15 2.46 12.68
CA ILE A 5 -7.48 1.05 12.42
C ILE A 5 -8.85 0.92 11.76
N THR A 6 -9.87 1.66 12.23
CA THR A 6 -11.20 1.63 11.62
C THR A 6 -11.19 2.10 10.16
N TYR A 7 -10.40 3.13 9.83
CA TYR A 7 -10.24 3.60 8.45
C TYR A 7 -9.58 2.54 7.56
N PHE A 8 -8.51 1.90 8.02
CA PHE A 8 -7.87 0.81 7.28
C PHE A 8 -8.82 -0.36 7.05
N LEU A 9 -9.59 -0.74 8.07
CA LEU A 9 -10.58 -1.81 7.95
C LEU A 9 -11.61 -1.49 6.86
N PHE A 10 -12.15 -0.27 6.86
CA PHE A 10 -13.09 0.16 5.82
C PHE A 10 -12.46 0.12 4.42
N LEU A 11 -11.25 0.67 4.27
CA LEU A 11 -10.54 0.72 2.99
C LEU A 11 -10.26 -0.67 2.44
N PHE A 12 -9.76 -1.59 3.28
CA PHE A 12 -9.46 -2.97 2.86
C PHE A 12 -10.71 -3.81 2.62
N THR A 13 -11.76 -3.64 3.42
CA THR A 13 -13.04 -4.32 3.19
C THR A 13 -13.66 -3.89 1.86
N VAL A 14 -13.80 -2.58 1.61
CA VAL A 14 -14.36 -2.08 0.35
C VAL A 14 -13.46 -2.46 -0.82
N GLY A 15 -12.13 -2.30 -0.68
CA GLY A 15 -11.16 -2.67 -1.71
C GLY A 15 -11.27 -4.14 -2.12
N ARG A 16 -11.33 -5.06 -1.16
CA ARG A 16 -11.44 -6.51 -1.43
C ARG A 16 -12.76 -6.87 -2.12
N ILE A 17 -13.88 -6.28 -1.70
CA ILE A 17 -15.20 -6.52 -2.33
C ILE A 17 -15.20 -6.04 -3.79
N VAL A 18 -14.65 -4.85 -4.05
CA VAL A 18 -14.56 -4.30 -5.41
C VAL A 18 -13.61 -5.14 -6.27
N VAL A 19 -12.45 -5.52 -5.74
CA VAL A 19 -11.49 -6.35 -6.49
C VAL A 19 -12.08 -7.74 -6.81
N GLN A 20 -12.78 -8.38 -5.88
CA GLN A 20 -13.40 -9.68 -6.11
C GLN A 20 -14.53 -9.63 -7.16
N THR A 21 -15.25 -8.50 -7.25
CA THR A 21 -16.33 -8.33 -8.23
C THR A 21 -15.81 -8.02 -9.64
N VAL A 22 -14.65 -7.36 -9.77
CA VAL A 22 -14.07 -6.96 -11.07
C VAL A 22 -13.03 -7.96 -11.60
N CYS A 23 -12.22 -8.54 -10.72
CA CYS A 23 -11.10 -9.41 -11.08
C CYS A 23 -11.37 -10.86 -10.64
N THR A 24 -11.87 -11.69 -11.56
CA THR A 24 -12.21 -13.11 -11.27
C THR A 24 -11.02 -14.06 -11.39
N SER A 25 -9.87 -13.59 -11.92
CA SER A 25 -8.72 -14.45 -12.28
C SER A 25 -7.47 -14.24 -11.41
N GLN A 26 -7.17 -13.03 -10.95
CA GLN A 26 -6.03 -12.77 -10.07
C GLN A 26 -6.42 -12.87 -8.60
N LYS A 27 -5.77 -13.79 -7.91
CA LYS A 27 -5.95 -14.01 -6.47
C LYS A 27 -4.84 -13.41 -5.62
N VAL A 28 -3.79 -12.86 -6.21
CA VAL A 28 -2.67 -12.26 -5.46
C VAL A 28 -2.35 -10.89 -6.03
N PHE A 29 -2.39 -9.87 -5.17
CA PHE A 29 -2.09 -8.48 -5.51
C PHE A 29 -0.96 -7.96 -4.62
N THR A 30 -0.03 -7.21 -5.17
CA THR A 30 1.07 -6.62 -4.38
C THR A 30 0.80 -5.14 -4.15
N CYS A 31 0.85 -4.69 -2.89
CA CYS A 31 0.82 -3.27 -2.55
C CYS A 31 2.16 -2.86 -1.95
N GLY A 32 2.71 -1.74 -2.42
CA GLY A 32 3.92 -1.16 -1.87
C GLY A 32 3.58 -0.23 -0.72
N VAL A 33 4.26 -0.39 0.41
CA VAL A 33 4.06 0.40 1.61
C VAL A 33 5.34 1.16 1.93
N ILE A 34 5.22 2.47 2.05
CA ILE A 34 6.27 3.38 2.49
C ILE A 34 5.73 3.96 3.80
N SER A 35 6.15 3.43 4.96
CA SER A 35 5.62 3.87 6.27
C SER A 35 6.61 3.59 7.39
N THR A 36 6.31 4.03 8.61
CA THR A 36 7.05 3.56 9.81
C THR A 36 6.65 2.12 10.15
N ASP A 37 7.47 1.43 10.96
CA ASP A 37 7.19 0.04 11.39
C ASP A 37 5.83 -0.08 12.09
N SER A 38 5.49 0.88 12.97
CA SER A 38 4.21 0.92 13.68
C SER A 38 2.99 1.10 12.76
N GLU A 39 3.14 1.84 11.67
CA GLU A 39 2.09 2.03 10.67
C GLU A 39 1.96 0.78 9.80
N PHE A 40 3.09 0.17 9.44
CA PHE A 40 3.10 -1.09 8.69
C PHE A 40 2.40 -2.22 9.45
N ASP A 41 2.65 -2.33 10.76
CA ASP A 41 1.98 -3.31 11.62
C ASP A 41 0.46 -3.08 11.66
N ALA A 42 0.02 -1.82 11.75
CA ALA A 42 -1.40 -1.47 11.76
C ALA A 42 -2.09 -1.80 10.42
N ILE A 43 -1.41 -1.51 9.30
CA ILE A 43 -1.88 -1.84 7.95
C ILE A 43 -1.97 -3.37 7.79
N THR A 44 -0.92 -4.09 8.19
CA THR A 44 -0.87 -5.57 8.14
C THR A 44 -1.96 -6.19 9.00
N PHE A 45 -2.19 -5.66 10.20
CA PHE A 45 -3.28 -6.09 11.07
C PHE A 45 -4.65 -5.94 10.41
N ALA A 46 -4.95 -4.76 9.86
CA ALA A 46 -6.22 -4.50 9.18
C ALA A 46 -6.41 -5.36 7.93
N LEU A 47 -5.33 -5.62 7.20
CA LEU A 47 -5.34 -6.50 6.04
C LEU A 47 -5.66 -7.95 6.42
N ASN A 48 -5.02 -8.46 7.47
CA ASN A 48 -5.23 -9.82 7.95
C ASN A 48 -6.64 -10.00 8.53
N TYR A 49 -7.16 -8.98 9.22
CA TYR A 49 -8.52 -9.00 9.73
C TYR A 49 -9.57 -9.11 8.61
N THR A 50 -9.31 -8.47 7.46
CA THR A 50 -10.21 -8.48 6.30
C THR A 50 -9.96 -9.64 5.34
N ALA A 51 -8.93 -10.46 5.54
CA ALA A 51 -8.61 -11.60 4.69
C ALA A 51 -9.76 -12.62 4.52
N PRO A 52 -10.55 -12.95 5.57
CA PRO A 52 -11.67 -13.89 5.42
C PRO A 52 -12.82 -13.40 4.53
N LEU A 53 -12.83 -12.11 4.15
CA LEU A 53 -13.92 -11.50 3.38
C LEU A 53 -13.84 -11.78 1.88
N SER A 54 -12.72 -12.30 1.38
CA SER A 54 -12.50 -12.54 -0.04
C SER A 54 -11.41 -13.59 -0.27
N ASP A 55 -11.50 -14.36 -1.34
CA ASP A 55 -10.44 -15.30 -1.77
C ASP A 55 -9.22 -14.60 -2.42
N THR A 56 -9.08 -13.29 -2.21
CA THR A 56 -7.94 -12.51 -2.68
C THR A 56 -6.86 -12.44 -1.59
N THR A 57 -5.61 -12.51 -1.98
CA THR A 57 -4.44 -12.32 -1.14
C THR A 57 -3.82 -10.99 -1.55
N ILE A 58 -3.52 -10.15 -0.57
CA ILE A 58 -2.79 -8.91 -0.79
C ILE A 58 -1.43 -9.09 -0.10
N ASP A 59 -0.35 -9.01 -0.87
CA ASP A 59 1.02 -9.01 -0.38
C ASP A 59 1.43 -7.55 -0.10
N LEU A 60 1.84 -7.27 1.13
CA LEU A 60 2.34 -5.95 1.52
C LEU A 60 3.86 -5.98 1.48
N ARG A 61 4.46 -5.12 0.67
CA ARG A 61 5.92 -4.97 0.59
C ARG A 61 6.35 -3.63 1.12
N ILE A 62 7.23 -3.65 2.11
CA ILE A 62 7.89 -2.44 2.60
C ILE A 62 8.92 -1.98 1.57
N PHE A 63 8.84 -0.71 1.19
CA PHE A 63 9.85 -0.05 0.37
C PHE A 63 10.55 1.03 1.19
N ASN A 64 11.81 0.76 1.53
CA ASN A 64 12.70 1.76 2.12
C ASN A 64 13.21 2.66 1.01
N ALA A 65 12.44 3.66 0.63
CA ALA A 65 12.90 4.62 -0.34
C ALA A 65 13.89 5.60 0.32
N THR A 66 15.14 5.52 -0.12
CA THR A 66 16.24 6.40 0.23
C THR A 66 16.06 7.79 -0.41
N GLU A 67 16.78 8.79 0.11
CA GLU A 67 16.69 10.18 -0.36
C GLU A 67 16.66 10.32 -1.90
N PRO A 68 15.91 11.30 -2.43
CA PRO A 68 15.63 11.47 -3.87
C PRO A 68 16.86 11.59 -4.78
N GLY A 69 18.06 11.78 -4.22
CA GLY A 69 19.30 11.95 -4.98
C GLY A 69 19.81 10.68 -5.67
N ASN A 70 19.58 9.49 -5.11
CA ASN A 70 20.26 8.27 -5.58
C ASN A 70 19.29 7.11 -5.83
N GLY A 71 18.56 7.17 -6.96
CA GLY A 71 17.97 5.95 -7.55
C GLY A 71 16.45 5.83 -7.56
N VAL A 72 15.70 6.94 -7.52
CA VAL A 72 14.22 6.95 -7.65
C VAL A 72 13.74 6.13 -8.87
N CYS A 73 14.41 6.24 -10.01
CA CYS A 73 14.07 5.44 -11.20
C CYS A 73 14.33 3.94 -11.03
N LYS A 74 15.36 3.56 -10.27
CA LYS A 74 15.68 2.15 -10.00
C LYS A 74 14.63 1.54 -9.05
N GLN A 75 14.27 2.26 -8.00
CA GLN A 75 13.20 1.85 -7.08
C GLN A 75 11.82 1.82 -7.76
N ALA A 76 11.54 2.78 -8.65
CA ALA A 76 10.34 2.76 -9.49
C ALA A 76 10.29 1.52 -10.39
N LEU A 77 11.44 1.10 -10.95
CA LEU A 77 11.53 -0.13 -11.72
C LEU A 77 11.28 -1.38 -10.86
N GLU A 78 11.80 -1.42 -9.63
CA GLU A 78 11.55 -2.50 -8.67
C GLU A 78 10.04 -2.61 -8.32
N LEU A 79 9.34 -1.48 -8.17
CA LEU A 79 7.88 -1.46 -7.97
C LEU A 79 7.13 -2.11 -9.14
N LEU A 80 7.54 -1.79 -10.38
CA LEU A 80 6.96 -2.38 -11.59
C LEU A 80 7.28 -3.88 -11.71
N GLN A 81 8.51 -4.29 -11.38
CA GLN A 81 8.92 -5.70 -11.40
C GLN A 81 8.14 -6.55 -10.39
N HIS A 82 7.74 -5.95 -9.25
CA HIS A 82 6.93 -6.62 -8.24
C HIS A 82 5.43 -6.57 -8.51
N ASN A 83 5.01 -6.06 -9.68
CA ASN A 83 3.60 -5.88 -10.05
C ASN A 83 2.83 -5.14 -8.96
N VAL A 84 3.43 -4.09 -8.40
CA VAL A 84 2.77 -3.27 -7.38
C VAL A 84 1.59 -2.55 -8.03
N ILE A 85 0.38 -2.76 -7.50
CA ILE A 85 -0.86 -2.18 -8.03
C ILE A 85 -1.26 -0.89 -7.34
N ALA A 86 -0.74 -0.65 -6.13
CA ALA A 86 -1.01 0.54 -5.34
C ALA A 86 0.16 0.83 -4.39
N LEU A 87 0.42 2.11 -4.16
CA LEU A 87 1.37 2.61 -3.18
C LEU A 87 0.61 3.18 -1.98
N VAL A 88 1.01 2.81 -0.78
CA VAL A 88 0.49 3.34 0.48
C VAL A 88 1.60 4.11 1.18
N GLU A 89 1.38 5.40 1.37
CA GLU A 89 2.31 6.31 2.04
C GLU A 89 1.84 6.59 3.46
N GLY A 90 2.69 6.34 4.45
CA GLY A 90 2.47 6.61 5.87
C GLY A 90 2.51 8.10 6.21
N SER A 91 2.11 8.44 7.44
CA SER A 91 1.89 9.83 7.84
C SER A 91 3.16 10.66 8.06
N HIS A 92 4.29 10.01 8.31
CA HIS A 92 5.55 10.66 8.70
C HIS A 92 6.68 10.42 7.69
N THR A 93 6.35 10.00 6.47
CA THR A 93 7.37 9.66 5.47
C THR A 93 7.91 10.91 4.82
N LYS A 94 9.22 11.14 4.93
CA LYS A 94 9.93 12.24 4.21
C LYS A 94 10.27 11.87 2.76
N ILE A 95 9.73 10.76 2.29
CA ILE A 95 10.09 10.08 1.06
C ILE A 95 9.19 10.59 -0.07
N PRO A 96 9.68 10.72 -1.31
CA PRO A 96 8.85 11.20 -2.41
C PRO A 96 7.94 10.07 -2.96
N ALA A 97 6.99 9.56 -2.18
CA ALA A 97 5.98 8.59 -2.65
C ALA A 97 5.18 9.14 -3.85
N CYS A 98 4.94 10.45 -3.85
CA CYS A 98 4.35 11.17 -4.97
C CYS A 98 5.19 11.08 -6.25
N ALA A 99 6.52 11.12 -6.17
CA ALA A 99 7.38 10.95 -7.35
C ALA A 99 7.29 9.52 -7.89
N PHE A 100 7.26 8.49 -7.02
CA PHE A 100 7.08 7.10 -7.45
C PHE A 100 5.75 6.89 -8.15
N SER A 101 4.66 7.40 -7.57
CA SER A 101 3.33 7.35 -8.17
C SER A 101 3.30 8.04 -9.54
N THR A 102 3.93 9.21 -9.66
CA THR A 102 4.00 9.95 -10.92
C THR A 102 4.79 9.20 -12.00
N ILE A 103 5.95 8.63 -11.65
CA ILE A 103 6.83 7.93 -12.60
C ILE A 103 6.22 6.60 -13.06
N THR A 104 5.61 5.86 -12.14
CA THR A 104 5.09 4.50 -12.41
C THR A 104 3.64 4.48 -12.83
N ASN A 105 2.93 5.60 -12.70
CA ASN A 105 1.48 5.72 -12.85
C ASN A 105 0.70 4.79 -11.89
N ILE A 106 1.32 4.35 -10.79
CA ILE A 106 0.71 3.55 -9.74
C ILE A 106 -0.08 4.49 -8.82
N PRO A 107 -1.34 4.18 -8.49
CA PRO A 107 -2.13 5.02 -7.58
C PRO A 107 -1.49 5.10 -6.19
N LEU A 108 -1.49 6.30 -5.62
CA LEU A 108 -0.96 6.60 -4.29
C LEU A 108 -2.09 6.84 -3.29
N ILE A 109 -2.02 6.15 -2.16
CA ILE A 109 -2.90 6.31 -1.01
C ILE A 109 -2.08 6.94 0.10
N HIS A 110 -2.28 8.23 0.34
CA HIS A 110 -1.61 8.96 1.41
C HIS A 110 -2.40 8.84 2.72
N LEU A 111 -1.73 8.36 3.77
CA LEU A 111 -2.30 8.20 5.10
C LEU A 111 -2.02 9.44 5.92
N HIS A 112 -3.00 10.32 6.00
CA HIS A 112 -2.85 11.51 6.82
C HIS A 112 -2.93 11.16 8.31
N GLY A 113 -1.87 11.48 9.05
CA GLY A 113 -1.85 11.34 10.49
C GLY A 113 -2.43 12.59 11.15
N ASN A 114 -3.49 12.43 11.95
CA ASN A 114 -3.88 13.51 12.86
C ASN A 114 -2.77 13.62 13.94
N ASN A 115 -2.12 14.78 14.01
CA ASN A 115 -1.14 15.14 15.04
C ASN A 115 -1.79 15.15 16.42
#